data_AF-A0AA36J3F9-F1
#
_entry.id   AF-A0AA36J3F9-F1
#
_cell.length_a   1.000
_cell.length_b   1.000
_cell.length_c   1.000
_cell.angle_alpha   90.00
_cell.angle_beta   90.00
_cell.angle_gamma   90.00
#
_symmetry.space_group_name_H-M   'P 1'
#
loop_
_entity.id
_entity.type
_entity.pdbx_description
1 polymer ?
#
loop_
_entity_poly.entity_id
_entity_poly.type
_entity_poly.pdbx_seq_one_letter_code
_entity_poly.pdbx_strand_id
1 'polypeptide(L)'
;MHHGVKKENFQRLKVQIGVAREKVKDLQRRKLREEHEKEVAAMKEALTEKVEALLQRVQKAEESLQKVEEEAKVFKQGKDMKSLEMVKLADDLDVQIKAERESLEALKKDIAGVREGVDAEILSWFTAQARPVETKFKFLEPRLSALTTGSARFRESAKGKSRLELQQIEQSAEAMLRWHQKAKSLTPDEVADAFGGDAVTEE
;
A
#
# COMPACT_ATOMS: atom_id res chain seq x y z
N MET A 1 11.84 39.77 -71.02
CA MET A 1 12.23 38.79 -72.08
C MET A 1 12.05 37.39 -71.52
N HIS A 2 11.01 36.66 -71.91
CA HIS A 2 10.87 35.25 -71.53
C HIS A 2 11.74 34.41 -72.47
N HIS A 3 12.88 33.94 -71.98
CA HIS A 3 13.68 32.96 -72.70
C HIS A 3 12.96 31.61 -72.63
N GLY A 4 12.35 31.20 -73.74
CA GLY A 4 11.78 29.87 -73.90
C GLY A 4 12.88 28.81 -73.86
N VAL A 5 12.61 27.68 -73.21
CA VAL A 5 13.56 26.55 -73.16
C VAL A 5 13.52 25.82 -74.50
N LYS A 6 14.70 25.58 -75.10
CA LYS A 6 14.82 24.80 -76.35
C LYS A 6 14.17 23.42 -76.19
N LYS A 7 13.52 22.91 -77.23
CA LYS A 7 12.78 21.63 -77.22
C LYS A 7 13.65 20.45 -76.71
N GLU A 8 14.92 20.44 -77.08
CA GLU A 8 15.93 19.45 -76.62
C GLU A 8 16.13 19.46 -75.08
N ASN A 9 16.00 20.62 -74.45
CA ASN A 9 16.20 20.80 -73.00
C ASN A 9 14.92 20.67 -72.18
N PHE A 10 13.76 20.54 -72.84
CA PHE A 10 12.46 20.51 -72.16
C PHE A 10 12.33 19.31 -71.19
N GLN A 11 12.86 18.15 -71.56
CA GLN A 11 12.86 16.97 -70.67
C GLN A 11 13.76 17.17 -69.44
N ARG A 12 14.94 17.79 -69.62
CA ARG A 12 15.84 18.14 -68.51
C ARG A 12 15.17 19.11 -67.54
N LEU A 13 14.46 20.12 -68.05
CA LEU A 13 13.70 21.05 -67.23
C LEU A 13 12.60 20.34 -66.41
N LYS A 14 11.84 19.42 -67.03
CA LYS A 14 10.81 18.63 -66.32
C LYS A 14 11.41 17.82 -65.18
N VAL A 15 12.56 17.17 -65.41
CA VAL A 15 13.28 16.42 -64.37
C VAL A 15 13.73 17.34 -63.24
N GLN A 16 14.31 18.50 -63.56
CA GLN A 16 14.73 19.48 -62.54
C GLN A 16 13.56 19.99 -61.70
N ILE A 17 12.42 20.28 -62.31
CA ILE A 17 11.19 20.68 -61.60
C ILE A 17 10.70 19.53 -60.71
N GLY A 18 10.72 18.29 -61.21
CA GLY A 18 10.37 17.10 -60.43
C GLY A 18 11.25 16.95 -59.18
N VAL A 19 12.58 17.05 -59.35
CA VAL A 19 13.55 17.01 -58.25
C VAL A 19 13.31 18.15 -57.25
N ALA A 20 13.06 19.37 -57.72
CA ALA A 20 12.79 20.51 -56.84
C ALA A 20 11.49 20.31 -56.03
N ARG A 21 10.42 19.81 -56.66
CA ARG A 21 9.16 19.48 -55.98
C ARG A 21 9.36 18.39 -54.92
N GLU A 22 10.13 17.36 -55.24
CA GLU A 22 10.40 16.28 -54.29
C GLU A 22 11.26 16.76 -53.12
N LYS A 23 12.28 17.59 -53.36
CA LYS A 23 13.06 18.23 -52.28
C LYS A 23 12.18 19.03 -51.31
N VAL A 24 11.19 19.78 -51.82
CA VAL A 24 10.26 20.54 -50.97
C VAL A 24 9.39 19.60 -50.12
N LYS A 25 8.84 18.54 -50.72
CA LYS A 25 8.06 17.54 -49.99
C LYS A 25 8.91 16.81 -48.94
N ASP A 26 10.15 16.51 -49.27
CA ASP A 26 11.06 15.81 -48.36
C ASP A 26 11.44 16.69 -47.16
N LEU A 27 11.62 18.00 -47.37
CA LEU A 27 11.77 18.96 -46.28
C LEU A 27 10.54 19.02 -45.38
N GLN A 28 9.32 18.97 -45.94
CA GLN A 28 8.08 18.94 -45.15
C GLN A 28 7.96 17.66 -44.34
N ARG A 29 8.21 16.49 -44.95
CA ARG A 29 8.24 15.20 -44.23
C ARG A 29 9.29 15.18 -43.13
N ARG A 30 10.45 15.77 -43.37
CA ARG A 30 11.51 15.88 -42.35
C ARG A 30 11.06 16.74 -41.18
N LYS A 31 10.46 17.91 -41.43
CA LYS A 31 9.92 18.77 -40.37
C LYS A 31 8.85 18.07 -39.54
N LEU A 32 7.90 17.39 -40.18
CA LEU A 32 6.86 16.64 -39.47
C LEU A 32 7.44 15.52 -38.60
N ARG A 33 8.46 14.80 -39.09
CA ARG A 33 9.18 13.80 -38.28
C ARG A 33 9.90 14.44 -37.10
N GLU A 34 10.62 15.54 -37.33
CA GLU A 34 11.34 16.26 -36.28
C GLU A 34 10.38 16.82 -35.21
N GLU A 35 9.17 17.27 -35.60
CA GLU A 35 8.12 17.72 -34.68
C GLU A 35 7.55 16.55 -33.88
N HIS A 36 7.19 15.45 -34.54
CA HIS A 36 6.69 14.22 -33.90
C HIS A 36 7.71 13.62 -32.92
N GLU A 37 8.99 13.54 -33.31
CA GLU A 37 10.05 13.04 -32.44
C GLU A 37 10.23 13.90 -31.19
N LYS A 38 10.07 15.22 -31.29
CA LYS A 38 10.11 16.13 -30.14
C LYS A 38 8.91 15.93 -29.21
N GLU A 39 7.71 15.77 -29.77
CA GLU A 39 6.50 15.50 -28.99
C GLU A 39 6.62 14.16 -28.24
N VAL A 40 7.07 13.11 -28.91
CA VAL A 40 7.32 11.79 -28.31
C VAL A 40 8.40 11.88 -27.22
N ALA A 41 9.47 12.63 -27.44
CA ALA A 41 10.52 12.84 -26.43
C ALA A 41 9.96 13.56 -25.19
N ALA A 42 9.20 14.64 -25.37
CA ALA A 42 8.58 15.38 -24.27
C ALA A 42 7.58 14.52 -23.49
N MET A 43 6.79 13.69 -24.17
CA MET A 43 5.90 12.72 -23.51
C MET A 43 6.67 11.70 -22.68
N LYS A 44 7.79 11.17 -23.20
CA LYS A 44 8.65 10.23 -22.47
C LYS A 44 9.28 10.89 -21.23
N GLU A 45 9.76 12.12 -21.35
CA GLU A 45 10.33 12.85 -20.21
C GLU A 45 9.29 13.06 -19.10
N ALA A 46 8.11 13.59 -19.46
CA ALA A 46 7.02 13.81 -18.50
C ALA A 46 6.53 12.51 -17.83
N LEU A 47 6.51 11.39 -18.55
CA LEU A 47 6.18 10.09 -17.97
C LEU A 47 7.30 9.54 -17.08
N THR A 48 8.57 9.79 -17.41
CA THR A 48 9.72 9.39 -16.60
C THR A 48 9.65 10.06 -15.23
N GLU A 49 9.44 11.37 -15.17
CA GLU A 49 9.31 12.11 -13.91
C GLU A 49 8.17 11.57 -13.04
N LYS A 50 7.02 11.25 -13.65
CA LYS A 50 5.88 10.65 -12.94
C LYS A 50 6.22 9.27 -12.37
N VAL A 51 6.89 8.43 -13.16
CA VAL A 51 7.32 7.08 -12.74
C VAL A 51 8.34 7.17 -11.60
N GLU A 52 9.29 8.09 -11.66
CA GLU A 52 10.28 8.31 -10.61
C GLU A 52 9.62 8.82 -9.32
N ALA A 53 8.68 9.77 -9.41
CA ALA A 53 7.92 10.24 -8.27
C ALA A 53 7.11 9.10 -7.62
N LEU A 54 6.47 8.24 -8.42
CA LEU A 54 5.78 7.05 -7.91
C LEU A 54 6.74 6.07 -7.26
N LEU A 55 7.92 5.85 -7.84
CA LEU A 55 8.93 4.96 -7.28
C LEU A 55 9.37 5.43 -5.88
N GLN A 56 9.60 6.73 -5.71
CA GLN A 56 9.92 7.30 -4.40
C GLN A 56 8.77 7.14 -3.40
N ARG A 57 7.53 7.30 -3.83
CA ARG A 57 6.35 7.07 -2.97
C ARG A 57 6.23 5.61 -2.55
N VAL A 58 6.46 4.66 -3.46
CA VAL A 58 6.50 3.22 -3.14
C VAL A 58 7.62 2.92 -2.14
N GLN A 59 8.80 3.52 -2.29
CA GLN A 59 9.90 3.34 -1.33
C GLN A 59 9.54 3.87 0.06
N LYS A 60 8.92 5.06 0.14
CA LYS A 60 8.46 5.61 1.43
C LYS A 60 7.38 4.73 2.07
N ALA A 61 6.45 4.20 1.28
CA ALA A 61 5.44 3.26 1.78
C ALA A 61 6.08 1.96 2.28
N GLU A 62 7.11 1.46 1.58
CA GLU A 62 7.90 0.30 2.02
C GLU A 62 8.60 0.55 3.37
N GLU A 63 9.26 1.70 3.53
CA GLU A 63 9.92 2.09 4.78
C GLU A 63 8.92 2.26 5.93
N SER A 64 7.75 2.85 5.66
CA SER A 64 6.69 3.02 6.66
C SER A 64 6.14 1.66 7.10
N LEU A 65 5.82 0.78 6.14
CA LEU A 65 5.36 -0.57 6.41
C LEU A 65 6.39 -1.39 7.21
N GLN A 66 7.69 -1.24 6.91
CA GLN A 66 8.75 -1.88 7.69
C GLN A 66 8.72 -1.47 9.16
N LYS A 67 8.43 -0.20 9.48
CA LYS A 67 8.32 0.25 10.88
C LYS A 67 7.16 -0.44 11.60
N VAL A 68 6.00 -0.53 10.94
CA VAL A 68 4.83 -1.25 11.49
C VAL A 68 5.16 -2.74 11.68
N GLU A 69 5.90 -3.35 10.75
CA GLU A 69 6.36 -4.75 10.88
C GLU A 69 7.31 -4.96 12.06
N GLU A 70 8.21 -4.00 12.31
CA GLU A 70 9.11 -4.03 13.45
C GLU A 70 8.35 -3.94 14.77
N GLU A 71 7.39 -3.03 14.89
CA GLU A 71 6.52 -2.93 16.07
C GLU A 71 5.67 -4.19 16.27
N ALA A 72 5.16 -4.76 15.18
CA ALA A 72 4.40 -6.00 15.18
C ALA A 72 5.22 -7.24 15.60
N LYS A 73 6.56 -7.15 15.75
CA LYS A 73 7.36 -8.25 16.32
C LYS A 73 6.94 -8.60 17.74
N VAL A 74 6.30 -7.67 18.46
CA VAL A 74 5.73 -7.90 19.79
C VAL A 74 4.70 -9.03 19.81
N PHE A 75 4.09 -9.36 18.66
CA PHE A 75 3.18 -10.51 18.55
C PHE A 75 3.81 -11.83 18.99
N LYS A 76 5.13 -11.97 18.87
CA LYS A 76 5.86 -13.17 19.33
C LYS A 76 6.04 -13.24 20.84
N GLN A 77 5.94 -12.10 21.53
CA GLN A 77 6.15 -11.95 22.98
C GLN A 77 4.84 -12.02 23.79
N GLY A 78 3.69 -12.17 23.13
CA GLY A 78 2.37 -12.14 23.78
C GLY A 78 2.18 -13.16 24.92
N LYS A 79 2.98 -14.22 24.98
CA LYS A 79 2.94 -15.20 26.08
C LYS A 79 3.29 -14.59 27.43
N ASP A 80 4.17 -13.60 27.46
CA ASP A 80 4.67 -12.99 28.70
C ASP A 80 3.86 -11.75 29.11
N MET A 81 3.04 -11.21 28.21
CA MET A 81 2.30 -9.94 28.40
C MET A 81 0.92 -10.14 29.03
N LYS A 82 0.44 -9.24 29.88
CA LYS A 82 -0.94 -9.35 30.41
C LYS A 82 -1.97 -9.17 29.30
N SER A 83 -3.13 -9.79 29.44
CA SER A 83 -4.19 -9.71 28.42
C SER A 83 -4.57 -8.26 28.04
N LEU A 84 -4.66 -7.36 29.03
CA LEU A 84 -4.97 -5.95 28.83
C LEU A 84 -3.88 -5.19 28.05
N GLU A 85 -2.62 -5.53 28.26
CA GLU A 85 -1.48 -4.94 27.52
C GLU A 85 -1.46 -5.41 26.07
N MET A 86 -1.78 -6.69 25.84
CA MET A 86 -1.90 -7.24 24.48
C MET A 86 -3.00 -6.55 23.67
N VAL A 87 -4.17 -6.29 24.29
CA VAL A 87 -5.29 -5.61 23.61
C VAL A 87 -4.89 -4.19 23.21
N LYS A 88 -4.29 -3.42 24.12
CA LYS A 88 -3.85 -2.04 23.84
C LYS A 88 -2.86 -1.99 22.67
N LEU A 89 -1.85 -2.84 22.67
CA LEU A 89 -0.88 -2.90 21.57
C LEU A 89 -1.53 -3.31 20.24
N ALA A 90 -2.52 -4.22 20.28
CA ALA A 90 -3.26 -4.59 19.08
C ALA A 90 -4.10 -3.43 18.53
N ASP A 91 -4.70 -2.61 19.41
CA ASP A 91 -5.44 -1.42 19.02
C ASP A 91 -4.52 -0.38 18.36
N ASP A 92 -3.36 -0.10 18.97
CA ASP A 92 -2.38 0.84 18.44
C ASP A 92 -1.84 0.39 17.07
N LEU A 93 -1.49 -0.90 16.94
CA LEU A 93 -1.03 -1.46 15.66
C LEU A 93 -2.14 -1.48 14.61
N ASP A 94 -3.40 -1.73 14.98
CA ASP A 94 -4.51 -1.70 14.02
C ASP A 94 -4.79 -0.30 13.47
N VAL A 95 -4.53 0.75 14.25
CA VAL A 95 -4.58 2.13 13.74
C VAL A 95 -3.52 2.34 12.67
N GLN A 96 -2.29 1.90 12.91
CA GLN A 96 -1.19 2.01 11.94
C GLN A 96 -1.44 1.16 10.69
N ILE A 97 -1.88 -0.10 10.86
CA ILE A 97 -2.22 -1.00 9.75
C ILE A 97 -3.33 -0.39 8.88
N LYS A 98 -4.34 0.26 9.46
CA LYS A 98 -5.38 0.96 8.70
C LYS A 98 -4.83 2.14 7.92
N ALA A 99 -3.99 2.97 8.53
CA ALA A 99 -3.36 4.11 7.86
C ALA A 99 -2.50 3.66 6.66
N GLU A 100 -1.69 2.61 6.84
CA GLU A 100 -0.91 2.04 5.75
C GLU A 100 -1.79 1.44 4.65
N ARG A 101 -2.92 0.83 5.01
CA ARG A 101 -3.89 0.32 4.02
C ARG A 101 -4.43 1.42 3.13
N GLU A 102 -4.86 2.53 3.71
CA GLU A 102 -5.37 3.68 2.97
C GLU A 102 -4.28 4.29 2.07
N SER A 103 -3.05 4.39 2.59
CA SER A 103 -1.89 4.85 1.84
C SER A 103 -1.58 3.95 0.62
N LEU A 104 -1.56 2.63 0.81
CA LEU A 104 -1.32 1.68 -0.29
C LEU A 104 -2.46 1.68 -1.32
N GLU A 105 -3.72 1.80 -0.91
CA GLU A 105 -4.85 1.91 -1.83
C GLU A 105 -4.81 3.21 -2.67
N ALA A 106 -4.41 4.33 -2.07
CA ALA A 106 -4.19 5.57 -2.81
C ALA A 106 -3.06 5.41 -3.84
N LEU A 107 -1.94 4.82 -3.41
CA LEU A 107 -0.79 4.58 -4.28
C LEU A 107 -1.12 3.61 -5.43
N LYS A 108 -1.95 2.59 -5.18
CA LYS A 108 -2.46 1.68 -6.22
C LYS A 108 -3.23 2.41 -7.30
N LYS A 109 -4.09 3.35 -6.92
CA LYS A 109 -4.85 4.18 -7.86
C LYS A 109 -3.93 5.07 -8.67
N ASP A 110 -2.94 5.69 -8.03
CA ASP A 110 -1.99 6.56 -8.72
C ASP A 110 -1.13 5.77 -9.72
N ILE A 111 -0.68 4.56 -9.36
CA ILE A 111 0.06 3.67 -10.28
C ILE A 111 -0.81 3.29 -11.49
N ALA A 112 -2.09 2.96 -11.27
CA ALA A 112 -3.01 2.66 -12.36
C ALA A 112 -3.27 3.88 -13.26
N GLY A 113 -3.46 5.07 -12.65
CA GLY A 113 -3.77 6.30 -13.36
C GLY A 113 -2.66 6.81 -14.27
N VAL A 114 -1.38 6.57 -13.95
CA VAL A 114 -0.27 7.00 -14.82
C VAL A 114 -0.23 6.23 -16.14
N ARG A 115 -0.85 5.04 -16.21
CA ARG A 115 -0.97 4.27 -17.45
C ARG A 115 -2.12 4.77 -18.35
N GLU A 116 -3.10 5.46 -17.79
CA GLU A 116 -4.26 5.94 -18.53
C GLU A 116 -3.85 7.04 -19.52
N GLY A 117 -4.25 6.91 -20.78
CA GLY A 117 -3.96 7.90 -21.82
C GLY A 117 -2.54 7.87 -22.38
N VAL A 118 -1.72 6.87 -22.06
CA VAL A 118 -0.41 6.67 -22.69
C VAL A 118 -0.62 6.24 -24.15
N ASP A 119 0.01 6.95 -25.09
CA ASP A 119 -0.05 6.65 -26.53
C ASP A 119 0.46 5.23 -26.82
N ALA A 120 -0.22 4.53 -27.72
CA ALA A 120 0.14 3.18 -28.16
C ALA A 120 1.59 3.08 -28.69
N GLU A 121 2.11 4.15 -29.32
CA GLU A 121 3.48 4.21 -29.83
C GLU A 121 4.54 4.09 -28.71
N ILE A 122 4.27 4.68 -27.54
CA ILE A 122 5.21 4.70 -26.41
C ILE A 122 4.83 3.73 -25.29
N LEU A 123 3.68 3.05 -25.40
CA LEU A 123 3.15 2.16 -24.36
C LEU A 123 4.14 1.06 -23.96
N SER A 124 4.83 0.43 -24.93
CA SER A 124 5.82 -0.60 -24.64
C SER A 124 7.02 -0.04 -23.86
N TRP A 125 7.47 1.17 -24.20
CA TRP A 125 8.55 1.86 -23.49
C TRP A 125 8.10 2.23 -22.08
N PHE A 126 6.90 2.79 -21.94
CA PHE A 126 6.34 3.18 -20.64
C PHE A 126 6.16 1.97 -19.73
N THR A 127 5.64 0.86 -20.25
CA THR A 127 5.46 -0.39 -19.47
C THR A 127 6.79 -0.91 -18.93
N ALA A 128 7.87 -0.80 -19.71
CA ALA A 128 9.21 -1.16 -19.23
C ALA A 128 9.70 -0.23 -18.11
N GLN A 129 9.42 1.07 -18.20
CA GLN A 129 9.78 2.07 -17.18
C GLN A 129 8.96 1.93 -15.89
N ALA A 130 7.66 1.64 -15.99
CA ALA A 130 6.78 1.47 -14.83
C ALA A 130 6.99 0.13 -14.08
N ARG A 131 7.64 -0.86 -14.73
CA ARG A 131 7.83 -2.21 -14.16
C ARG A 131 8.46 -2.23 -12.75
N PRO A 132 9.50 -1.44 -12.42
CA PRO A 132 10.07 -1.41 -11.07
C PRO A 132 9.06 -0.95 -10.02
N VAL A 133 8.23 0.05 -10.34
CA VAL A 133 7.17 0.57 -9.45
C VAL A 133 6.14 -0.53 -9.17
N GLU A 134 5.61 -1.16 -10.23
CA GLU A 134 4.64 -2.25 -10.07
C GLU A 134 5.21 -3.43 -9.31
N THR A 135 6.46 -3.81 -9.60
CA THR A 135 7.12 -4.95 -8.97
C THR A 135 7.29 -4.71 -7.49
N LYS A 136 7.80 -3.54 -7.08
CA LYS A 136 7.93 -3.19 -5.66
C LYS A 136 6.58 -3.11 -4.96
N PHE A 137 5.61 -2.43 -5.56
CA PHE A 137 4.29 -2.26 -4.97
C PHE A 137 3.59 -3.61 -4.71
N LYS A 138 3.69 -4.57 -5.65
CA LYS A 138 3.12 -5.92 -5.51
C LYS A 138 3.58 -6.68 -4.27
N PHE A 139 4.75 -6.37 -3.73
CA PHE A 139 5.24 -7.02 -2.51
C PHE A 139 4.70 -6.39 -1.22
N LEU A 140 4.11 -5.19 -1.27
CA LEU A 140 3.62 -4.49 -0.08
C LEU A 140 2.25 -5.00 0.38
N GLU A 141 1.33 -5.31 -0.55
CA GLU A 141 -0.01 -5.79 -0.20
C GLU A 141 -0.01 -7.10 0.62
N PRO A 142 0.76 -8.15 0.25
CA PRO A 142 0.81 -9.39 1.04
C PRO A 142 1.39 -9.18 2.44
N ARG A 143 2.36 -8.28 2.58
CA ARG A 143 2.99 -7.91 3.86
C ARG A 143 1.99 -7.25 4.79
N LEU A 144 1.25 -6.26 4.31
CA LEU A 144 0.17 -5.61 5.07
C LEU A 144 -0.95 -6.62 5.44
N SER A 145 -1.29 -7.53 4.53
CA SER A 145 -2.26 -8.59 4.81
C SER A 145 -1.79 -9.54 5.92
N ALA A 146 -0.48 -9.85 5.95
CA ALA A 146 0.11 -10.67 7.00
C ALA A 146 0.04 -9.96 8.36
N LEU A 147 0.30 -8.64 8.42
CA LEU A 147 0.14 -7.84 9.64
C LEU A 147 -1.30 -7.82 10.15
N THR A 148 -2.26 -7.60 9.25
CA THR A 148 -3.70 -7.62 9.59
C THR A 148 -4.09 -8.96 10.21
N THR A 149 -3.64 -10.06 9.62
CA THR A 149 -3.90 -11.41 10.13
C THR A 149 -3.17 -11.66 11.46
N GLY A 150 -1.95 -11.17 11.59
CA GLY A 150 -1.15 -11.25 12.82
C GLY A 150 -1.83 -10.54 13.99
N SER A 151 -2.29 -9.31 13.77
CA SER A 151 -3.02 -8.53 14.77
C SER A 151 -4.31 -9.24 15.22
N ALA A 152 -5.10 -9.76 14.29
CA ALA A 152 -6.31 -10.52 14.62
C ALA A 152 -6.01 -11.76 15.50
N ARG A 153 -4.94 -12.51 15.17
CA ARG A 153 -4.49 -13.65 15.99
C ARG A 153 -3.96 -13.24 17.36
N PHE A 154 -3.28 -12.09 17.43
CA PHE A 154 -2.77 -11.53 18.67
C PHE A 154 -3.91 -11.13 19.61
N ARG A 155 -4.97 -10.48 19.09
CA ARG A 155 -6.21 -10.21 19.85
C ARG A 155 -6.88 -11.48 20.36
N GLU A 156 -6.95 -12.52 19.54
CA GLU A 156 -7.56 -13.79 19.97
C GLU A 156 -6.74 -14.45 21.08
N SER A 157 -5.41 -14.38 20.99
CA SER A 157 -4.52 -14.82 22.06
C SER A 157 -4.73 -14.02 23.35
N ALA A 158 -4.97 -12.71 23.25
CA ALA A 158 -5.26 -11.85 24.40
C ALA A 158 -6.57 -12.26 25.10
N LYS A 159 -7.64 -12.58 24.36
CA LYS A 159 -8.90 -13.10 24.93
C LYS A 159 -8.68 -14.42 25.66
N GLY A 160 -7.95 -15.35 25.03
CA GLY A 160 -7.58 -16.62 25.65
C GLY A 160 -6.84 -16.41 26.97
N LYS A 161 -5.90 -15.45 27.00
CA LYS A 161 -5.15 -15.10 28.19
C LYS A 161 -6.00 -14.43 29.27
N SER A 162 -6.90 -13.52 28.90
CA SER A 162 -7.84 -12.89 29.84
C SER A 162 -8.68 -13.92 30.58
N ARG A 163 -9.16 -14.96 29.86
CA ARG A 163 -9.89 -16.08 30.48
C ARG A 163 -9.02 -16.86 31.49
N LEU A 164 -7.77 -17.12 31.16
CA LEU A 164 -6.84 -17.82 32.06
C LEU A 164 -6.51 -16.98 33.30
N GLU A 165 -6.27 -15.68 33.12
CA GLU A 165 -6.04 -14.73 34.21
C GLU A 165 -7.26 -14.67 35.15
N LEU A 166 -8.48 -14.63 34.60
CA LEU A 166 -9.71 -14.65 35.38
C LEU A 166 -9.86 -15.96 36.18
N GLN A 167 -9.62 -17.12 35.54
CA GLN A 167 -9.66 -18.41 36.22
C GLN A 167 -8.65 -18.51 37.38
N GLN A 168 -7.46 -17.95 37.23
CA GLN A 168 -6.46 -17.91 38.30
C GLN A 168 -6.91 -17.03 39.48
N ILE A 169 -7.55 -15.90 39.19
CA ILE A 169 -8.13 -15.02 40.22
C ILE A 169 -9.26 -15.74 40.95
N GLU A 170 -10.17 -16.40 40.21
CA GLU A 170 -11.27 -17.19 40.78
C GLU A 170 -10.77 -18.30 41.71
N GLN A 171 -9.77 -19.09 41.27
CA GLN A 171 -9.17 -20.14 42.09
C GLN A 171 -8.50 -19.59 43.35
N SER A 172 -7.83 -18.44 43.24
CA SER A 172 -7.19 -17.77 44.38
C SER A 172 -8.23 -17.26 45.37
N ALA A 173 -9.32 -16.65 44.87
CA ALA A 173 -10.44 -16.20 45.68
C ALA A 173 -11.13 -17.37 46.39
N GLU A 174 -11.43 -18.46 45.68
CA GLU A 174 -12.02 -19.66 46.25
C GLU A 174 -11.13 -20.28 47.34
N ALA A 175 -9.82 -20.34 47.12
CA ALA A 175 -8.87 -20.83 48.12
C ALA A 175 -8.86 -19.95 49.38
N MET A 176 -8.88 -18.62 49.23
CA MET A 176 -8.98 -17.68 50.35
C MET A 176 -10.31 -17.85 51.10
N LEU A 177 -11.42 -18.01 50.39
CA LEU A 177 -12.73 -18.24 50.99
C LEU A 177 -12.78 -19.53 51.79
N ARG A 178 -12.28 -20.63 51.22
CA ARG A 178 -12.20 -21.91 51.93
C ARG A 178 -11.31 -21.82 53.17
N TRP A 179 -10.21 -21.07 53.09
CA TRP A 179 -9.34 -20.85 54.24
C TRP A 179 -10.07 -20.08 55.36
N HIS A 180 -10.72 -18.98 55.03
CA HIS A 180 -11.48 -18.18 56.00
C HIS A 180 -12.71 -18.90 56.55
N GLN A 181 -13.42 -19.66 55.72
CA GLN A 181 -14.53 -20.51 56.13
C GLN A 181 -14.08 -21.51 57.20
N LYS A 182 -12.95 -22.20 56.97
CA LYS A 182 -12.37 -23.12 57.96
C LYS A 182 -11.88 -22.39 59.21
N ALA A 183 -11.14 -21.30 59.04
CA ALA A 183 -10.55 -20.56 60.16
C ALA A 183 -11.62 -19.95 61.09
N LYS A 184 -12.75 -19.52 60.52
CA LYS A 184 -13.88 -18.92 61.26
C LYS A 184 -15.01 -19.92 61.56
N SER A 185 -14.86 -21.19 61.17
CA SER A 185 -15.89 -22.24 61.30
C SER A 185 -17.25 -21.83 60.73
N LEU A 186 -17.26 -21.06 59.64
CA LEU A 186 -18.48 -20.60 58.99
C LEU A 186 -19.13 -21.75 58.21
N THR A 187 -20.44 -21.85 58.30
CA THR A 187 -21.24 -22.74 57.45
C THR A 187 -21.28 -22.20 56.01
N PRO A 188 -21.53 -23.06 55.00
CA PRO A 188 -21.68 -22.61 53.61
C PRO A 188 -22.75 -21.52 53.44
N ASP A 189 -23.84 -21.60 54.22
CA ASP A 189 -24.94 -20.64 54.18
C ASP A 189 -24.51 -19.27 54.74
N GLU A 190 -23.74 -19.24 55.84
CA GLU A 190 -23.19 -17.99 56.40
C GLU A 190 -22.17 -17.31 55.47
N VAL A 191 -21.42 -18.10 54.68
CA VAL A 191 -20.52 -17.57 53.65
C VAL A 191 -21.34 -17.00 52.49
N ALA A 192 -22.40 -17.69 52.05
CA ALA A 192 -23.28 -17.23 50.98
C ALA A 192 -24.03 -15.96 51.36
N ASP A 193 -24.55 -15.87 52.60
CA ASP A 193 -25.22 -14.68 53.13
C ASP A 193 -24.26 -13.48 53.21
N ALA A 194 -22.99 -13.72 53.56
CA ALA A 194 -21.96 -12.68 53.57
C ALA A 194 -21.61 -12.15 52.17
N PHE A 195 -21.83 -12.93 51.11
CA PHE A 195 -21.70 -12.48 49.71
C PHE A 195 -22.98 -11.86 49.15
N GLY A 196 -24.15 -12.27 49.65
CA GLY A 196 -25.45 -11.74 49.22
C GLY A 196 -25.79 -10.34 49.78
N GLY A 197 -25.04 -9.87 50.78
CA GLY A 197 -25.24 -8.58 51.44
C GLY A 197 -24.57 -7.39 50.73
N ASP A 198 -24.89 -7.18 49.45
CA ASP A 198 -24.90 -5.88 48.73
C ASP A 198 -25.11 -6.16 47.23
N ALA A 199 -26.23 -6.79 46.89
CA ALA A 199 -26.81 -6.57 45.57
C ALA A 199 -27.37 -5.15 45.57
N VAL A 200 -26.54 -4.16 45.23
CA VAL A 200 -27.05 -2.87 44.74
C VAL A 200 -27.86 -3.20 43.49
N THR A 201 -29.17 -3.30 43.67
CA THR A 201 -30.15 -3.16 42.61
C THR A 201 -30.00 -1.75 42.05
N GLU A 202 -29.21 -1.60 40.99
CA GLU A 202 -29.25 -0.41 40.14
C GLU A 202 -30.54 -0.45 39.33
N GLU A 203 -31.50 0.42 39.69
CA GLU A 203 -32.56 0.93 38.83
C GLU A 203 -32.01 1.97 37.84
#